data_AF-A0A0D0AQF5-F1
#
_entry.id   AF-A0A0D0AQF5-F1
#
_cell.length_a   1.000
_cell.length_b   1.000
_cell.length_c   1.000
_cell.angle_alpha   90.00
_cell.angle_beta   90.00
_cell.angle_gamma   90.00
#
_symmetry.space_group_name_H-M   'P 1'
#
loop_
_entity.id
_entity.type
_entity.pdbx_description
1 polymer ?
#
loop_
_entity_poly.entity_id
_entity_poly.type
_entity_poly.pdbx_seq_one_letter_code
_entity_poly.pdbx_strand_id
1 'polypeptide(L)' 'NQESTAPAMVRGLLTLNIVKPTRISSIEIELQGKATTSSFEVGVGARRIEVTEQHKAFSASTVFFQAELSPST' A
#
# COMPACT_ATOMS: atom_id res chain seq x y z
N ASN A 1 -8.22 29.52 12.07
CA ASN A 1 -9.13 28.40 12.38
C ASN A 1 -8.82 27.27 11.43
N GLN A 2 -7.99 26.32 11.86
CA GLN A 2 -7.57 25.20 11.05
C GLN A 2 -8.54 24.05 11.37
N GLU A 3 -9.56 23.85 10.55
CA GLU A 3 -10.48 22.71 10.70
C GLU A 3 -9.66 21.43 10.52
N SER A 4 -9.48 20.68 11.61
CA SER A 4 -8.95 19.32 11.53
C SER A 4 -10.03 18.43 10.92
N THR A 5 -10.06 18.33 9.59
CA THR A 5 -10.96 17.38 8.94
C THR A 5 -10.61 15.98 9.42
N ALA A 6 -11.61 15.22 9.88
CA ALA A 6 -11.36 13.84 10.29
C ALA A 6 -10.88 13.03 9.07
N PRO A 7 -9.87 12.17 9.21
CA PRO A 7 -9.38 11.36 8.10
C PRO A 7 -10.52 10.51 7.53
N ALA A 8 -10.63 10.48 6.20
CA ALA A 8 -11.63 9.67 5.52
C ALA A 8 -11.33 8.18 5.73
N MET A 9 -12.37 7.41 6.08
CA MET A 9 -12.26 5.97 6.29
C MET A 9 -12.41 5.22 4.97
N VAL A 10 -11.43 4.36 4.66
CA VAL A 10 -11.50 3.43 3.52
C VAL A 10 -12.23 2.16 3.96
N ARG A 11 -13.28 1.77 3.22
CA ARG A 11 -14.05 0.53 3.44
C ARG A 11 -14.19 -0.22 2.12
N GLY A 12 -14.22 -1.55 2.17
CA GLY A 12 -14.40 -2.39 0.99
C GLY A 12 -14.74 -3.84 1.36
N LEU A 13 -15.18 -4.61 0.36
CA LEU A 13 -15.44 -6.05 0.46
C LEU A 13 -14.42 -6.80 -0.40
N LEU A 14 -13.70 -7.75 0.20
CA LEU A 14 -12.82 -8.65 -0.52
C LEU A 14 -13.59 -9.93 -0.89
N THR A 15 -13.69 -10.23 -2.19
CA THR A 15 -14.26 -11.48 -2.69
C THR A 15 -13.18 -12.27 -3.43
N LEU A 16 -12.86 -13.46 -2.94
CA LEU A 16 -11.88 -14.36 -3.53
C LEU A 16 -12.57 -15.59 -4.12
N ASN A 17 -12.53 -15.72 -5.44
CA ASN A 17 -13.09 -16.88 -6.15
C ASN A 17 -11.97 -17.87 -6.50
N ILE A 18 -12.08 -19.09 -5.99
CA ILE A 18 -11.04 -20.12 -6.16
C ILE A 18 -11.63 -21.32 -6.91
N VAL A 19 -11.02 -21.66 -8.05
CA VAL A 19 -11.51 -22.72 -8.95
C VAL A 19 -11.07 -24.12 -8.52
N LYS A 20 -9.94 -24.24 -7.81
CA LYS A 20 -9.38 -25.52 -7.34
C LYS A 20 -9.09 -25.47 -5.84
N PRO A 21 -9.10 -26.60 -5.13
CA PRO A 21 -8.68 -26.65 -3.74
C PRO A 21 -7.30 -26.00 -3.56
N THR A 22 -7.27 -24.86 -2.88
CA THR A 22 -6.06 -24.05 -2.68
C THR A 22 -5.90 -23.82 -1.19
N ARG A 23 -4.74 -24.22 -0.65
CA ARG A 23 -4.42 -23.99 0.75
C ARG A 23 -3.98 -22.53 0.89
N ILE A 24 -4.76 -21.74 1.61
CA ILE A 24 -4.44 -20.35 1.94
C ILE A 24 -3.73 -20.34 3.28
N SER A 25 -2.59 -19.67 3.37
CA SER A 25 -1.85 -19.47 4.63
C SER A 25 -2.20 -18.16 5.31
N SER A 26 -2.44 -17.10 4.54
CA SER A 26 -2.83 -15.80 5.04
C SER A 26 -3.50 -14.96 3.95
N ILE A 27 -4.30 -13.98 4.37
CA ILE A 27 -4.83 -12.91 3.53
C ILE A 27 -4.52 -11.61 4.27
N GLU A 28 -3.64 -10.78 3.69
CA GLU A 28 -3.24 -9.48 4.25
C GLU A 28 -3.62 -8.37 3.27
N ILE A 29 -4.13 -7.26 3.81
CA ILE A 29 -4.44 -6.06 3.05
C ILE A 29 -3.58 -4.92 3.58
N GLU A 30 -2.94 -4.19 2.66
CA GLU A 30 -2.11 -3.02 2.98
C GLU A 30 -2.65 -1.76 2.31
N LEU A 31 -2.81 -0.69 3.10
CA LEU A 31 -3.09 0.66 2.65
C LEU A 31 -1.78 1.46 2.64
N GLN A 32 -1.34 1.89 1.46
CA GLN A 32 -0.12 2.68 1.29
C GLN A 32 -0.45 4.06 0.73
N GLY A 33 0.02 5.11 1.40
CA GLY A 33 0.08 6.47 0.86
C GLY A 33 1.46 6.73 0.28
N LYS A 34 1.57 6.92 -1.03
CA LYS A 34 2.83 7.24 -1.72
C LYS A 34 2.75 8.65 -2.29
N ALA A 35 3.75 9.46 -1.99
CA ALA A 35 3.97 10.75 -2.62
C ALA A 35 5.12 10.58 -3.61
N THR A 36 4.87 10.86 -4.87
CA THR A 36 5.93 10.93 -5.90
C THR A 36 6.08 12.39 -6.27
N THR A 37 7.26 12.95 -6.01
CA THR A 37 7.62 14.28 -6.48
C THR A 37 8.51 14.12 -7.69
N SER A 38 7.96 14.36 -8.89
CA SER A 38 8.78 14.62 -10.06
C SER A 38 9.28 16.06 -9.96
N SER A 39 10.55 16.21 -9.57
CA SER A 39 11.19 17.52 -9.64
C SER A 39 11.51 17.82 -11.10
N PHE A 40 10.80 18.79 -11.68
CA PHE A 40 11.25 19.43 -12.90
C PHE A 40 12.38 20.40 -12.52
N GLU A 41 13.60 20.02 -12.91
CA GLU A 41 14.78 20.85 -13.17
C GLU A 41 15.47 21.60 -12.01
N VAL A 42 16.66 21.10 -11.64
CA VAL A 42 17.81 21.96 -11.31
C VAL A 42 18.81 21.85 -12.46
N GLY A 43 18.67 22.69 -13.50
CA GLY A 43 19.68 22.78 -14.56
C GLY A 43 19.21 23.51 -15.83
N VAL A 44 19.80 24.66 -16.13
CA VAL A 44 19.67 25.35 -17.42
C VAL A 44 20.60 24.68 -18.44
N GLY A 45 20.06 24.11 -19.52
CA GLY A 45 20.84 23.63 -20.69
C GLY A 45 20.96 22.10 -20.84
N ALA A 46 21.83 21.63 -21.75
CA ALA A 46 21.94 20.27 -22.31
C ALA A 46 22.30 19.11 -21.33
N ARG A 47 22.11 19.30 -20.02
CA ARG A 47 22.30 18.30 -18.97
C ARG A 47 21.03 18.20 -18.12
N ARG A 48 19.93 17.77 -18.73
CA ARG A 48 18.69 17.45 -18.00
C ARG A 48 18.85 16.09 -17.34
N ILE A 49 18.85 16.06 -16.01
CA ILE A 49 18.73 14.83 -15.22
C ILE A 49 17.34 14.87 -14.59
N GLU A 50 16.50 13.91 -14.94
CA GLU A 50 15.17 13.75 -14.34
C GLU A 50 15.35 13.05 -12.98
N VAL A 51 15.10 13.76 -11.89
CA VAL A 51 15.15 13.19 -10.53
C VAL A 51 13.72 12.93 -10.07
N THR A 52 13.37 11.64 -9.99
CA THR A 52 12.12 11.19 -9.38
C THR A 52 12.40 10.79 -7.95
N GLU A 53 11.79 11.49 -6.98
CA GLU A 53 11.88 11.15 -5.56
C GLU A 53 10.54 10.55 -5.11
N GLN A 54 10.58 9.34 -4.55
CA GLN A 54 9.40 8.62 -4.10
C GLN A 54 9.44 8.44 -2.58
N HIS A 55 8.44 8.98 -1.88
CA HIS A 55 8.29 8.87 -0.44
C HIS A 55 7.04 8.07 -0.07
N LYS A 56 7.18 7.10 0.84
CA LYS A 56 6.03 6.41 1.47
C LYS A 56 5.56 7.25 2.66
N ALA A 57 4.48 8.01 2.47
CA ALA A 57 3.93 8.91 3.48
C ALA A 57 3.02 8.21 4.51
N PHE A 58 2.46 7.04 4.15
CA PHE A 58 1.56 6.28 5.03
C PHE A 58 1.61 4.77 4.74
N SER A 59 1.48 3.96 5.80
CA SER A 59 1.42 2.50 5.72
C SER A 59 0.51 1.98 6.84
N ALA A 60 -0.49 1.19 6.50
CA ALA A 60 -1.29 0.43 7.45
C ALA A 60 -1.59 -0.94 6.86
N SER A 61 -1.41 -2.01 7.63
CA SER A 61 -1.77 -3.37 7.19
C SER A 61 -2.73 -4.02 8.15
N THR A 62 -3.51 -4.97 7.62
CA THR A 62 -4.45 -5.77 8.41
C THR A 62 -4.51 -7.18 7.84
N VAL A 63 -4.46 -8.17 8.73
CA VAL A 63 -4.55 -9.58 8.38
C VAL A 63 -6.01 -10.00 8.50
N PHE A 64 -6.64 -10.33 7.38
CA PHE A 64 -8.02 -10.78 7.28
C PHE A 64 -8.17 -12.28 7.51
N PHE A 65 -7.11 -13.04 7.26
CA PHE A 65 -7.07 -14.48 7.49
C PHE A 65 -5.63 -14.89 7.79
N GLN A 66 -5.45 -15.78 8.76
CA GLN A 66 -4.18 -16.44 9.07
C GLN A 66 -4.48 -17.90 9.39
N ALA A 67 -3.86 -18.82 8.67
CA ALA A 67 -3.93 -20.23 8.97
C ALA A 67 -3.02 -20.54 10.17
N GLU A 68 -3.58 -21.21 11.16
CA GLU A 68 -2.83 -21.84 12.25
C GLU A 68 -1.90 -22.91 11.66
N LEU A 69 -0.65 -22.96 12.14
CA LEU A 69 0.19 -24.14 11.93
C LEU A 69 -0.41 -25.26 12.76
N SER A 70 -0.99 -26.28 12.12
CA SER A 70 -1.40 -27.48 12.86
C SER A 70 -0.18 -28.00 13.62
N PRO A 71 -0.23 -28.19 14.94
CA PRO A 71 0.88 -28.79 15.67
C PRO A 71 1.14 -30.16 15.05
N SER A 72 2.34 -30.35 14.49
CA SER A 72 2.81 -31.65 14.06
C SER A 72 2.77 -32.58 15.26
N THR A 73 1.87 -33.55 15.24
CA THR A 73 1.80 -34.62 16.24
C THR A 73 2.90 -35.63 15.98
#